data_AF-A0A3D2W069-F1
#
_entry.id   AF-A0A3D2W069-F1
#
_cell.length_a   1.000
_cell.length_b   1.000
_cell.length_c   1.000
_cell.angle_alpha   90.00
_cell.angle_beta   90.00
_cell.angle_gamma   90.00
#
_symmetry.space_group_name_H-M   'P 1'
#
loop_
_entity.id
_entity.type
_entity.pdbx_description
1 polymer ?
#
loop_
_entity_poly.entity_id
_entity_poly.type
_entity_poly.pdbx_seq_one_letter_code
_entity_poly.pdbx_strand_id
1 'polypeptide(L)'
;MNDAELLWKMYEDNRVQAQLHEDRRASATALIAGGAGALVTAIVSEGIAKDDAPLAAMVIIMGIFGWLIAVKATERMRLHNSRCYMFLDELDRLDREVDIVALKQACDQKHRRKHWITHRFALSWLWQSLHVLIAAAGVVFLLRADPFFFTTTFEGVREAVARLQG
;
A
#
# COMPACT_ATOMS: atom_id res chain seq x y z
N MET A 1 7.24 38.09 3.43
CA MET A 1 6.46 37.01 2.82
C MET A 1 5.01 37.39 3.02
N ASN A 2 4.28 37.61 1.93
CA ASN A 2 2.85 37.89 2.01
C ASN A 2 2.06 36.58 2.22
N ASP A 3 0.77 36.69 2.55
CA ASP A 3 -0.05 35.50 2.89
C ASP A 3 -0.18 34.54 1.69
N ALA A 4 -0.26 35.06 0.47
CA ALA A 4 -0.32 34.26 -0.75
C ALA A 4 0.97 33.44 -0.97
N GLU A 5 2.15 34.03 -0.76
CA GLU A 5 3.44 33.36 -0.85
C GLU A 5 3.58 32.25 0.21
N LEU A 6 3.10 32.50 1.43
CA LEU A 6 3.09 31.49 2.49
C LEU A 6 2.20 30.30 2.11
N LEU A 7 0.97 30.54 1.65
CA LEU A 7 0.03 29.50 1.25
C LEU A 7 0.54 28.69 0.06
N TRP A 8 1.13 29.36 -0.94
CA TRP A 8 1.77 28.70 -2.07
C TRP A 8 2.89 27.77 -1.61
N LYS A 9 3.76 28.24 -0.71
CA LYS A 9 4.83 27.41 -0.15
C LYS A 9 4.30 26.19 0.62
N MET A 10 3.26 26.39 1.45
CA MET A 10 2.62 25.27 2.16
C MET A 10 1.97 24.26 1.19
N TYR A 11 1.41 24.74 0.08
CA TYR A 11 0.90 23.90 -1.00
C TYR A 11 2.03 23.05 -1.61
N GLU A 12 3.14 23.69 -2.02
CA GLU A 12 4.30 23.00 -2.61
C GLU A 12 4.88 21.95 -1.67
N ASP A 13 5.09 22.28 -0.40
CA ASP A 13 5.60 21.35 0.62
C ASP A 13 4.71 20.11 0.73
N ASN A 14 3.38 20.28 0.74
CA ASN A 14 2.45 19.15 0.79
C ASN A 14 2.44 18.34 -0.51
N ARG A 15 2.66 18.95 -1.68
CA ARG A 15 2.81 18.23 -2.95
C ARG A 15 4.06 17.35 -2.93
N VAL A 16 5.18 17.86 -2.44
CA VAL A 16 6.44 17.11 -2.27
C VAL A 16 6.23 15.94 -1.31
N GLN A 17 5.57 16.16 -0.16
CA GLN A 17 5.29 15.09 0.80
C GLN A 17 4.35 14.01 0.21
N ALA A 18 3.33 14.41 -0.56
CA ALA A 18 2.44 13.47 -1.23
C ALA A 18 3.22 12.58 -2.22
N GLN A 19 4.09 13.17 -3.04
CA GLN A 19 4.95 12.44 -3.96
C GLN A 19 5.91 11.49 -3.22
N LEU A 20 6.54 11.94 -2.14
CA LEU A 20 7.44 11.13 -1.34
C LEU A 20 6.75 9.88 -0.76
N HIS A 21 5.48 9.97 -0.37
CA HIS A 21 4.71 8.81 0.06
C HIS A 21 4.40 7.83 -1.08
N GLU A 22 4.20 8.31 -2.31
CA GLU A 22 4.06 7.47 -3.50
C GLU A 22 5.37 6.73 -3.79
N ASP A 23 6.50 7.44 -3.79
CA ASP A 23 7.83 6.87 -4.05
C ASP A 23 8.20 5.82 -3.02
N ARG A 24 7.97 6.11 -1.72
CA ARG A 24 8.17 5.14 -0.64
C ARG A 24 7.30 3.90 -0.80
N ARG A 25 6.06 4.04 -1.26
CA ARG A 25 5.18 2.90 -1.54
C ARG A 25 5.73 2.05 -2.68
N ALA A 26 6.21 2.67 -3.76
CA ALA A 26 6.82 1.98 -4.88
C ALA A 26 8.09 1.23 -4.46
N SER A 27 9.01 1.87 -3.75
CA SER A 27 10.23 1.24 -3.25
C SER A 27 9.94 0.08 -2.29
N ALA A 28 9.03 0.26 -1.32
CA ALA A 28 8.65 -0.81 -0.40
C ALA A 28 8.01 -2.00 -1.14
N THR A 29 7.16 -1.72 -2.14
CA THR A 29 6.54 -2.77 -2.95
C THR A 29 7.58 -3.54 -3.75
N ALA A 30 8.55 -2.86 -4.37
CA ALA A 30 9.62 -3.51 -5.11
C ALA A 30 10.48 -4.43 -4.24
N LEU A 31 10.84 -3.97 -3.04
CA LEU A 31 11.61 -4.77 -2.08
C LEU A 31 10.82 -6.02 -1.62
N ILE A 32 9.55 -5.84 -1.27
CA ILE A 32 8.70 -6.95 -0.80
C ILE A 32 8.42 -7.93 -1.92
N ALA A 33 8.07 -7.47 -3.12
CA ALA A 33 7.82 -8.33 -4.26
C ALA A 33 9.08 -9.09 -4.69
N GLY A 34 10.24 -8.43 -4.71
CA GLY A 34 11.52 -9.06 -5.02
C GLY A 34 11.90 -10.14 -4.00
N GLY A 35 11.82 -9.83 -2.70
CA GLY A 35 12.11 -10.81 -1.65
C GLY A 35 11.13 -11.97 -1.63
N ALA A 36 9.83 -11.71 -1.82
CA ALA A 36 8.83 -12.77 -1.95
C ALA A 36 9.10 -13.64 -3.18
N GLY A 37 9.43 -13.06 -4.33
CA GLY A 37 9.78 -13.80 -5.54
C GLY A 37 10.99 -14.73 -5.34
N ALA A 38 12.01 -14.28 -4.61
CA ALA A 38 13.17 -15.10 -4.26
C ALA A 38 12.79 -16.30 -3.38
N LEU A 39 11.98 -16.08 -2.35
CA LEU A 39 11.48 -17.15 -1.47
C LEU A 39 10.60 -18.15 -2.25
N VAL A 40 9.70 -17.65 -3.10
CA VAL A 40 8.86 -18.50 -3.95
C VAL A 40 9.72 -19.35 -4.87
N THR A 41 10.78 -18.78 -5.46
CA THR A 41 11.71 -19.51 -6.32
C THR A 41 12.41 -20.63 -5.57
N ALA A 42 12.87 -20.37 -4.33
CA ALA A 42 13.50 -21.38 -3.49
C ALA A 42 12.55 -22.54 -3.14
N ILE A 43 11.28 -22.24 -2.85
CA ILE A 43 10.25 -23.25 -2.54
C ILE A 43 9.97 -24.14 -3.77
N VAL A 44 9.89 -23.57 -4.98
CA VAL A 44 9.48 -24.33 -6.17
C VAL A 44 10.65 -25.02 -6.88
N SER A 45 11.90 -24.65 -6.62
CA SER A 45 13.07 -25.18 -7.35
C SER A 45 13.32 -26.67 -7.10
N GLU A 46 13.05 -27.16 -5.88
CA GLU A 46 13.28 -28.56 -5.48
C GLU A 46 11.98 -29.35 -5.29
N GLY A 47 10.83 -28.72 -5.56
CA GLY A 47 9.51 -29.23 -5.23
C GLY A 47 9.11 -28.85 -3.80
N ILE A 48 7.79 -28.78 -3.56
CA ILE A 48 7.26 -28.30 -2.27
C ILE A 48 7.33 -29.45 -1.24
N ALA A 49 8.17 -29.28 -0.22
CA ALA A 49 8.34 -30.20 0.89
C ALA A 49 7.79 -29.62 2.21
N LYS A 50 7.69 -30.45 3.25
CA LYS A 50 7.25 -30.01 4.60
C LYS A 50 8.17 -28.94 5.19
N ASP A 51 9.47 -29.04 4.91
CA ASP A 51 10.49 -28.14 5.44
C ASP A 51 10.40 -26.71 4.83
N ASP A 52 9.57 -26.53 3.78
CA ASP A 52 9.30 -25.21 3.18
C ASP A 52 8.22 -24.41 3.93
N ALA A 53 7.53 -25.02 4.90
CA ALA A 53 6.47 -24.34 5.66
C ALA A 53 6.93 -23.00 6.29
N PRO A 54 8.14 -22.87 6.87
CA PRO A 54 8.64 -21.59 7.37
C PRO A 54 8.84 -20.54 6.27
N LEU A 55 9.32 -20.95 5.08
CA LEU A 55 9.50 -20.04 3.94
C LEU A 55 8.15 -19.56 3.41
N ALA A 56 7.17 -20.47 3.29
CA ALA A 56 5.81 -20.13 2.91
C ALA A 56 5.16 -19.17 3.90
N ALA A 57 5.34 -19.40 5.22
CA ALA A 57 4.88 -18.48 6.26
C ALA A 57 5.52 -17.09 6.13
N MET A 58 6.82 -17.01 5.80
CA MET A 58 7.49 -15.74 5.55
C MET A 58 6.88 -14.99 4.35
N VAL A 59 6.57 -15.69 3.25
CA VAL A 59 5.89 -15.09 2.08
C VAL A 59 4.52 -14.50 2.47
N ILE A 60 3.76 -15.20 3.32
CA ILE A 60 2.48 -14.69 3.85
C ILE A 60 2.69 -13.40 4.62
N ILE A 61 3.64 -13.40 5.56
CA ILE A 61 3.97 -12.23 6.40
C ILE A 61 4.38 -11.04 5.54
N MET A 62 5.23 -11.28 4.52
CA MET A 62 5.68 -10.25 3.58
C MET A 62 4.50 -9.64 2.81
N GLY A 63 3.57 -10.47 2.31
CA GLY A 63 2.37 -9.98 1.62
C GLY A 63 1.46 -9.15 2.54
N ILE A 64 1.19 -9.62 3.77
CA ILE A 64 0.39 -8.86 4.74
C ILE A 64 1.07 -7.52 5.08
N PHE A 65 2.37 -7.55 5.35
CA PHE A 65 3.14 -6.36 5.70
C PHE A 65 3.17 -5.33 4.55
N GLY A 66 3.38 -5.79 3.32
CA GLY A 66 3.34 -4.94 2.14
C GLY A 66 1.97 -4.31 1.91
N TRP A 67 0.89 -5.06 2.14
CA TRP A 67 -0.47 -4.53 2.09
C TRP A 67 -0.69 -3.41 3.10
N LEU A 68 -0.26 -3.60 4.36
CA LEU A 68 -0.36 -2.58 5.41
C LEU A 68 0.40 -1.30 5.06
N ILE A 69 1.64 -1.42 4.55
CA ILE A 69 2.43 -0.27 4.08
C ILE A 69 1.70 0.44 2.94
N ALA A 70 1.19 -0.30 1.95
CA ALA A 70 0.49 0.28 0.82
C ALA A 70 -0.77 1.05 1.24
N VAL A 71 -1.54 0.52 2.18
CA VAL A 71 -2.71 1.20 2.77
C VAL A 71 -2.26 2.47 3.49
N LYS A 72 -1.25 2.38 4.36
CA LYS A 72 -0.79 3.51 5.17
C LYS A 72 -0.19 4.64 4.32
N ALA A 73 0.62 4.30 3.33
CA ALA A 73 1.18 5.27 2.40
C ALA A 73 0.08 5.97 1.59
N THR A 74 -0.95 5.22 1.18
CA THR A 74 -2.11 5.80 0.48
C THR A 74 -2.87 6.80 1.35
N GLU A 75 -3.11 6.48 2.64
CA GLU A 75 -3.75 7.40 3.59
C GLU A 75 -2.95 8.70 3.72
N ARG A 76 -1.64 8.60 3.95
CA ARG A 76 -0.77 9.78 4.11
C ARG A 76 -0.70 10.63 2.85
N MET A 77 -0.57 10.02 1.68
CA MET A 77 -0.61 10.74 0.40
C MET A 77 -1.94 11.50 0.23
N ARG A 78 -3.08 10.86 0.54
CA ARG A 78 -4.40 11.49 0.46
C ARG A 78 -4.55 12.65 1.43
N LEU A 79 -4.02 12.53 2.65
CA LEU A 79 -4.00 13.61 3.63
C LEU A 79 -3.27 14.85 3.09
N HIS A 80 -2.07 14.69 2.54
CA HIS A 80 -1.31 15.80 1.97
C HIS A 80 -2.02 16.42 0.76
N ASN A 81 -2.58 15.61 -0.13
CA ASN A 81 -3.38 16.12 -1.25
C ASN A 81 -4.63 16.89 -0.79
N SER A 82 -5.30 16.43 0.28
CA SER A 82 -6.45 17.14 0.85
C SER A 82 -6.04 18.51 1.41
N ARG A 83 -4.88 18.60 2.07
CA ARG A 83 -4.34 19.88 2.55
C ARG A 83 -4.01 20.82 1.40
N CYS A 84 -3.39 20.30 0.33
CA CYS A 84 -3.15 21.08 -0.89
C CYS A 84 -4.42 21.73 -1.43
N TYR A 85 -5.55 21.03 -1.44
CA TYR A 85 -6.82 21.61 -1.91
C TYR A 85 -7.33 22.75 -1.02
N MET A 86 -7.12 22.66 0.30
CA MET A 86 -7.48 23.74 1.22
C MET A 86 -6.60 24.98 1.01
N PHE A 87 -5.31 24.81 0.74
CA PHE A 87 -4.43 25.95 0.43
C PHE A 87 -4.77 26.60 -0.92
N LEU A 88 -5.13 25.81 -1.94
CA LEU A 88 -5.57 26.37 -3.22
C LEU A 88 -6.89 27.15 -3.08
N ASP A 89 -7.86 26.62 -2.31
CA ASP A 89 -9.13 27.32 -2.04
C ASP A 89 -8.91 28.67 -1.35
N GLU A 90 -7.96 28.75 -0.42
CA GLU A 90 -7.64 30.01 0.25
C GLU A 90 -6.83 30.96 -0.66
N LEU A 91 -5.93 30.43 -1.51
CA LEU A 91 -5.19 31.23 -2.48
C LEU A 91 -6.15 31.92 -3.48
N ASP A 92 -7.16 31.19 -3.94
CA ASP A 92 -8.22 31.66 -4.85
C ASP A 92 -9.08 32.78 -4.23
N ARG A 93 -9.21 32.80 -2.89
CA ARG A 93 -9.91 33.90 -2.18
C ARG A 93 -9.09 35.18 -2.12
N LEU A 94 -7.77 35.06 -2.05
CA LEU A 94 -6.84 36.19 -1.95
C LEU A 94 -6.60 36.85 -3.32
N ASP A 95 -6.61 36.05 -4.39
CA ASP A 95 -6.44 36.52 -5.77
C ASP A 95 -7.67 36.17 -6.62
N ARG A 96 -8.50 37.18 -6.91
CA ARG A 96 -9.75 36.99 -7.67
C ARG A 96 -9.58 37.13 -9.18
N GLU A 97 -8.37 37.40 -9.68
CA GLU A 97 -8.16 37.54 -11.13
C GLU A 97 -8.30 36.20 -11.87
N VAL A 98 -7.97 35.10 -11.20
CA VAL A 98 -8.02 33.74 -11.77
C VAL A 98 -8.72 32.80 -10.81
N ASP A 99 -9.78 32.16 -11.28
CA ASP A 99 -10.46 31.07 -10.55
C ASP A 99 -9.69 29.76 -10.76
N ILE A 100 -8.64 29.58 -9.95
CA ILE A 100 -7.73 28.44 -9.92
C ILE A 100 -8.51 27.15 -9.61
N VAL A 101 -9.48 27.24 -8.71
CA VAL A 101 -10.30 26.08 -8.31
C VAL A 101 -11.16 25.61 -9.49
N ALA A 102 -11.85 26.50 -10.19
CA ALA A 102 -12.65 26.15 -11.37
C ALA A 102 -11.78 25.64 -12.51
N LEU A 103 -10.61 26.25 -12.75
CA LEU A 103 -9.66 25.79 -13.77
C LEU A 103 -9.23 24.34 -13.49
N LYS A 104 -8.90 24.04 -12.24
CA LYS A 104 -8.54 22.68 -11.82
C LYS A 104 -9.71 21.70 -11.98
N GLN A 105 -10.92 22.09 -11.57
CA GLN A 105 -12.11 21.24 -11.71
C GLN A 105 -12.42 20.95 -13.18
N ALA A 106 -12.27 21.94 -14.06
CA ALA A 106 -12.44 21.75 -15.51
C ALA A 106 -11.42 20.75 -16.07
N CYS A 107 -10.16 20.81 -15.63
CA CYS A 107 -9.13 19.84 -15.96
C CYS A 107 -9.47 18.43 -15.45
N ASP A 108 -9.89 18.29 -14.19
CA ASP A 108 -10.29 17.02 -13.58
C ASP A 108 -11.49 16.39 -14.32
N GLN A 109 -12.47 17.22 -14.71
CA GLN A 109 -13.64 16.77 -15.47
C GLN A 109 -13.26 16.33 -16.88
N LYS A 110 -12.42 17.10 -17.59
CA LYS A 110 -11.90 16.73 -18.91
C LYS A 110 -11.13 15.41 -18.84
N HIS A 111 -10.30 15.22 -17.81
CA HIS A 111 -9.56 13.99 -17.60
C HIS A 111 -10.49 12.80 -17.32
N ARG A 112 -11.47 12.95 -16.41
CA ARG A 112 -12.46 11.90 -16.10
C ARG A 112 -13.26 11.45 -17.31
N ARG A 113 -13.65 12.38 -18.19
CA ARG A 113 -14.37 12.06 -19.44
C ARG A 113 -13.50 11.26 -20.41
N LYS A 114 -12.21 11.61 -20.52
CA LYS A 114 -11.25 10.90 -21.39
C LYS A 114 -10.90 9.51 -20.86
N HIS A 115 -10.78 9.36 -19.54
CA HIS A 115 -10.27 8.16 -18.87
C HIS A 115 -11.34 7.46 -18.03
N TRP A 116 -12.54 7.25 -18.61
CA TRP A 116 -13.70 6.78 -17.87
C TRP A 116 -13.52 5.40 -17.20
N ILE A 117 -12.77 4.48 -17.84
CA ILE A 117 -12.46 3.15 -17.29
C ILE A 117 -11.47 3.26 -16.14
N THR A 118 -10.32 3.88 -16.37
CA THR A 118 -9.21 3.90 -15.41
C THR A 118 -9.49 4.79 -14.21
N HIS A 119 -10.32 5.83 -14.33
CA HIS A 119 -10.70 6.65 -13.17
C HIS A 119 -11.56 5.90 -12.14
N ARG A 120 -12.22 4.80 -12.57
CA ARG A 120 -13.11 4.00 -11.71
C ARG A 120 -12.34 3.09 -10.77
N PHE A 121 -11.13 2.69 -11.17
CA PHE A 121 -10.22 1.91 -10.34
C PHE A 121 -9.27 2.85 -9.60
N ALA A 122 -9.43 2.97 -8.29
CA ALA A 122 -8.45 3.73 -7.52
C ALA A 122 -7.10 3.02 -7.63
N LEU A 123 -6.05 3.73 -8.04
CA LEU A 123 -4.70 3.20 -8.16
C LEU A 123 -4.25 2.44 -6.90
N SER A 124 -4.71 2.86 -5.72
CA SER A 124 -4.47 2.17 -4.45
C SER A 124 -4.92 0.71 -4.42
N TRP A 125 -5.99 0.34 -5.13
CA TRP A 125 -6.45 -1.05 -5.23
C TRP A 125 -5.43 -1.93 -5.94
N LEU A 126 -4.81 -1.44 -7.01
CA LEU A 126 -3.80 -2.18 -7.76
C LEU A 126 -2.59 -2.54 -6.89
N TRP A 127 -2.11 -1.56 -6.11
CA TRP A 127 -0.99 -1.78 -5.19
C TRP A 127 -1.35 -2.76 -4.07
N GLN A 128 -2.55 -2.63 -3.51
CA GLN A 128 -3.02 -3.52 -2.44
C GLN A 128 -3.23 -4.95 -2.95
N SER A 129 -3.80 -5.13 -4.16
CA SER A 129 -4.05 -6.45 -4.73
C SER A 129 -2.78 -7.24 -4.97
N LEU A 130 -1.68 -6.59 -5.35
CA LEU A 130 -0.38 -7.27 -5.53
C LEU A 130 0.08 -7.96 -4.24
N HIS A 131 -0.02 -7.25 -3.11
CA HIS A 131 0.37 -7.78 -1.80
C HIS A 131 -0.56 -8.87 -1.31
N VAL A 132 -1.86 -8.76 -1.61
CA VAL A 132 -2.84 -9.84 -1.35
C VAL A 132 -2.49 -11.08 -2.17
N LEU A 133 -2.09 -10.94 -3.44
CA LEU A 133 -1.65 -12.07 -4.27
C LEU A 133 -0.39 -12.74 -3.73
N ILE A 134 0.59 -11.96 -3.24
CA ILE A 134 1.79 -12.50 -2.58
C ILE A 134 1.39 -13.32 -1.34
N ALA A 135 0.54 -12.76 -0.47
CA ALA A 135 0.08 -13.47 0.72
C ALA A 135 -0.69 -14.75 0.36
N ALA A 136 -1.57 -14.69 -0.65
CA ALA A 136 -2.33 -15.84 -1.13
C ALA A 136 -1.41 -16.94 -1.69
N ALA A 137 -0.37 -16.58 -2.43
CA ALA A 137 0.63 -17.54 -2.90
C ALA A 137 1.31 -18.25 -1.72
N GLY A 138 1.72 -17.51 -0.69
CA GLY A 138 2.27 -18.08 0.54
C GLY A 138 1.31 -19.07 1.22
N VAL A 139 0.01 -18.75 1.28
CA VAL A 139 -1.02 -19.66 1.83
C VAL A 139 -1.10 -20.95 1.01
N VAL A 140 -1.09 -20.85 -0.33
CA VAL A 140 -1.11 -22.03 -1.21
C VAL A 140 0.11 -22.92 -0.97
N PHE A 141 1.30 -22.34 -0.82
CA PHE A 141 2.52 -23.09 -0.53
C PHE A 141 2.48 -23.74 0.84
N LEU A 142 2.02 -23.01 1.87
CA LEU A 142 1.92 -23.54 3.23
C LEU A 142 0.97 -24.74 3.31
N LEU A 143 -0.20 -24.65 2.67
CA LEU A 143 -1.17 -25.75 2.62
C LEU A 143 -0.67 -26.95 1.81
N ARG A 144 0.18 -26.72 0.81
CA ARG A 144 0.84 -27.81 0.03
C ARG A 144 1.96 -28.48 0.81
N ALA A 145 2.76 -27.70 1.55
CA ALA A 145 3.86 -28.18 2.36
C ALA A 145 3.37 -28.99 3.56
N ASP A 146 2.42 -28.45 4.33
CA ASP A 146 1.82 -29.11 5.48
C ASP A 146 0.32 -28.78 5.59
N PRO A 147 -0.55 -29.67 5.08
CA PRO A 147 -2.00 -29.48 5.14
C PRO A 147 -2.57 -29.31 6.56
N PHE A 148 -1.85 -29.78 7.58
CA PHE A 148 -2.29 -29.75 8.97
C PHE A 148 -1.61 -28.67 9.80
N PHE A 149 -0.75 -27.83 9.19
CA PHE A 149 0.10 -26.85 9.86
C PHE A 149 -0.63 -25.99 10.90
N PHE A 150 -1.80 -25.48 10.55
CA PHE A 150 -2.58 -24.65 11.48
C PHE A 150 -3.05 -25.47 12.68
N THR A 151 -3.59 -26.68 12.46
CA THR A 151 -4.05 -27.60 13.51
C THR A 151 -2.94 -27.94 14.49
N THR A 152 -1.79 -28.40 13.99
CA THR A 152 -0.65 -28.83 14.83
C THR A 152 -0.04 -27.67 15.61
N THR A 153 0.09 -26.50 14.99
CA THR A 153 0.66 -25.31 15.64
C THR A 153 -0.26 -24.79 16.75
N PHE A 154 -1.58 -24.72 16.51
CA PHE A 154 -2.53 -24.26 17.52
C PHE A 154 -2.61 -25.21 18.72
N GLU A 155 -2.54 -26.52 18.50
CA GLU A 155 -2.50 -27.50 19.59
C GLU A 155 -1.22 -27.36 20.42
N GLY A 156 -0.05 -27.24 19.78
CA GLY A 156 1.22 -27.05 20.48
C GLY A 156 1.27 -25.76 21.30
N VAL A 157 0.77 -24.65 20.76
CA VAL A 157 0.67 -23.37 21.50
C VAL A 157 -0.27 -23.50 22.69
N ARG A 158 -1.42 -24.15 22.52
CA ARG A 158 -2.40 -24.36 23.58
C ARG A 158 -1.82 -25.20 24.72
N GLU A 159 -1.09 -26.27 24.40
CA GLU A 159 -0.39 -27.08 25.42
C GLU A 159 0.71 -26.28 26.15
N ALA A 160 1.48 -25.48 25.42
CA ALA A 160 2.52 -24.64 26.02
C ALA A 160 1.93 -23.59 26.98
N VAL A 161 0.83 -22.94 26.60
CA VAL A 161 0.11 -21.99 27.48
C VAL A 161 -0.45 -22.71 28.71
N ALA A 162 -1.02 -23.90 28.55
CA ALA A 162 -1.52 -24.69 29.69
C ALA A 162 -0.42 -25.05 30.69
N ARG A 163 0.80 -25.34 30.21
CA ARG A 163 1.97 -25.61 31.07
C ARG A 163 2.49 -24.39 31.83
N LEU A 164 2.24 -23.18 31.36
CA LEU A 164 2.65 -21.94 32.02
C LEU A 164 1.64 -21.46 33.08
N GLN A 165 0.43 -22.02 33.09
CA GLN A 165 -0.66 -21.64 33.98
C GLN A 165 -0.89 -22.61 35.15
N GLY A 166 -0.22 -23.76 35.17
CA GLY A 166 -0.26 -24.76 36.26
C GLY A 166 1.06 -24.82 37.01
#